data_AF-A0A7Y1W600-F1
#
_entry.id   AF-A0A7Y1W600-F1
#
_cell.length_a   1.000
_cell.length_b   1.000
_cell.length_c   1.000
_cell.angle_alpha   90.00
_cell.angle_beta   90.00
_cell.angle_gamma   90.00
#
_symmetry.space_group_name_H-M   'P 1'
#
loop_
_entity.id
_entity.type
_entity.pdbx_description
1 polymer ?
#
loop_
_entity_poly.entity_id
_entity_poly.type
_entity_poly.pdbx_seq_one_letter_code
_entity_poly.pdbx_strand_id
1 'polypeptide(L)'
;MQRIAEVQRSHAFEAEYLLVMEFLFPVNDQTIFGIQCYVLDKAGENAFSFLLNSHHQLFVDADLIAKGTSEAARAKLMAKATQAGVTALKQQIERARKVQSDAMQSRYMEKEQPCTGTQNVEYPINELPMFGNQKKTAHQLRADEEYIKYMTRDGRSREAGAESAAKLGWNSYYAGDCSKAIKRFNQAWLLDPDNRLALWGFASICISRGQLDEAIRYLELAIEKGPEDPKLREDYDMTMKELFATSHNQQPLQ
;
A
#
# COMPACT_ATOMS: atom_id res chain seq x y z
N MET A 1 26.71 7.39 -10.57
CA MET A 1 25.53 8.17 -11.00
C MET A 1 25.88 9.41 -11.82
N GLN A 2 26.67 10.37 -11.32
CA GLN A 2 27.01 11.60 -12.09
C GLN A 2 27.59 11.34 -13.50
N ARG A 3 28.53 10.40 -13.66
CA ARG A 3 29.09 10.04 -14.98
C ARG A 3 28.09 9.43 -15.96
N ILE A 4 27.07 8.72 -15.47
CA ILE A 4 26.04 8.09 -16.31
C ILE A 4 25.03 9.15 -16.78
N ALA A 5 24.68 10.08 -15.89
CA ALA A 5 23.87 11.25 -16.23
C ALA A 5 24.58 12.19 -17.24
N GLU A 6 25.90 12.33 -17.15
CA GLU A 6 26.71 13.07 -18.14
C GLU A 6 26.71 12.40 -19.52
N VAL A 7 26.87 11.07 -19.59
CA VAL A 7 26.79 10.31 -20.85
C VAL A 7 25.39 10.45 -21.47
N GLN A 8 24.33 10.39 -20.66
CA GLN A 8 22.95 10.57 -21.12
C GLN A 8 22.70 11.98 -21.70
N ARG A 9 23.24 13.04 -21.09
CA ARG A 9 23.11 14.41 -21.64
C ARG A 9 23.85 14.62 -22.96
N SER A 10 24.87 13.81 -23.24
CA SER A 10 25.69 13.91 -24.45
C SER A 10 25.11 13.18 -25.67
N HIS A 11 24.09 12.34 -25.49
CA HIS A 11 23.47 11.53 -26.55
C HIS A 11 21.94 11.63 -26.47
N ALA A 12 21.28 12.04 -27.56
CA ALA A 12 19.82 12.14 -27.62
C ALA A 12 19.19 10.74 -27.71
N PHE A 13 18.81 10.17 -26.57
CA PHE A 13 18.04 8.92 -26.52
C PHE A 13 16.54 9.23 -26.64
N GLU A 14 15.85 8.59 -27.58
CA GLU A 14 14.38 8.72 -27.74
C GLU A 14 13.59 7.92 -26.68
N ALA A 15 14.24 7.01 -25.95
CA ALA A 15 13.62 6.17 -24.94
C ALA A 15 13.20 6.98 -23.70
N GLU A 16 12.01 6.68 -23.15
CA GLU A 16 11.51 7.36 -21.95
C GLU A 16 12.23 6.97 -20.66
N TYR A 17 12.79 5.77 -20.63
CA TYR A 17 13.53 5.24 -19.50
C TYR A 17 14.79 4.53 -19.99
N LEU A 18 15.85 4.62 -19.19
CA LEU A 18 17.12 3.95 -19.41
C LEU A 18 17.33 2.89 -18.32
N LEU A 19 17.66 1.66 -18.72
CA LEU A 19 18.08 0.62 -17.79
C LEU A 19 19.60 0.58 -17.71
N VAL A 20 20.11 0.84 -16.51
CA VAL A 20 21.52 0.77 -16.16
C VAL A 20 21.74 -0.42 -15.25
N MET A 21 22.70 -1.27 -15.60
CA MET A 21 23.07 -2.43 -14.78
C MET A 21 24.51 -2.32 -14.33
N GLU A 22 24.71 -2.51 -13.04
CA GLU A 22 26.02 -2.59 -12.41
C GLU A 22 26.24 -4.02 -11.93
N PHE A 23 27.29 -4.66 -12.46
CA PHE A 23 27.67 -6.02 -12.09
C PHE A 23 28.69 -5.99 -10.96
N LEU A 24 28.32 -6.60 -9.83
CA LEU A 24 29.11 -6.61 -8.61
C LEU A 24 30.00 -7.85 -8.59
N PHE A 25 31.31 -7.62 -8.55
CA PHE A 25 32.33 -8.66 -8.48
C PHE A 25 32.99 -8.65 -7.09
N PRO A 26 33.05 -9.78 -6.37
CA PRO A 26 33.54 -9.80 -4.99
C PRO A 26 35.07 -9.79 -4.89
N VAL A 27 35.78 -10.46 -5.81
CA VAL A 27 37.27 -10.60 -5.76
C VAL A 27 37.89 -10.75 -7.16
N ASN A 28 37.22 -11.45 -8.09
CA ASN A 28 37.68 -11.66 -9.46
C ASN A 28 36.59 -11.29 -10.47
N ASP A 29 36.94 -11.18 -11.76
CA ASP A 29 36.02 -10.85 -12.84
C ASP A 29 35.29 -12.08 -13.43
N GLN A 30 35.37 -13.23 -12.76
CA GLN A 30 34.79 -14.49 -13.22
C GLN A 30 33.45 -14.82 -12.56
N THR A 31 33.10 -14.17 -11.45
CA THR A 31 31.85 -14.45 -10.73
C THR A 31 31.13 -13.15 -10.40
N ILE A 32 29.89 -13.03 -10.85
CA ILE A 32 29.02 -11.93 -10.47
C ILE A 32 28.30 -12.34 -9.19
N PHE A 33 28.44 -11.54 -8.14
CA PHE A 33 27.79 -11.76 -6.84
C PHE A 33 26.44 -11.03 -6.74
N GLY A 34 26.24 -10.01 -7.56
CA GLY A 34 24.97 -9.30 -7.67
C GLY A 34 24.89 -8.44 -8.91
N ILE A 35 23.66 -8.15 -9.32
CA ILE A 35 23.36 -7.22 -10.41
C ILE A 35 22.49 -6.13 -9.80
N GLN A 36 23.04 -4.93 -9.70
CA GLN A 36 22.30 -3.76 -9.26
C GLN A 36 21.70 -3.09 -10.50
N CYS A 37 20.38 -3.06 -10.58
CA CYS A 37 19.64 -2.48 -11.70
C CYS A 37 19.05 -1.12 -11.30
N TYR A 38 19.21 -0.14 -12.18
CA TYR A 38 18.60 1.19 -12.06
C TYR A 38 17.81 1.51 -13.33
N VAL A 39 16.58 1.93 -13.16
CA VAL A 39 15.73 2.50 -14.19
C VAL A 39 15.77 4.01 -13.99
N LEU A 40 16.37 4.71 -14.94
CA LEU A 40 16.48 6.16 -14.92
C LEU A 40 15.45 6.78 -15.85
N ASP A 41 14.91 7.94 -15.47
CA ASP A 41 14.05 8.73 -16.35
C ASP A 41 14.85 9.57 -17.35
N LYS A 42 14.15 10.40 -18.14
CA LYS A 42 14.77 11.30 -19.12
C LYS A 42 15.71 12.34 -18.49
N ALA A 43 15.50 12.71 -17.23
CA ALA A 43 16.38 13.64 -16.50
C ALA A 43 17.61 12.93 -15.91
N GLY A 44 17.66 11.60 -15.97
CA GLY A 44 18.71 10.77 -15.38
C GLY A 44 18.49 10.51 -13.88
N GLU A 45 17.29 10.80 -13.37
CA GLU A 45 16.91 10.53 -11.99
C GLU A 45 16.47 9.07 -11.84
N ASN A 46 16.72 8.49 -10.66
CA ASN A 46 16.35 7.11 -10.38
C ASN A 46 14.84 6.99 -10.17
N ALA A 47 14.14 6.41 -11.15
CA ALA A 47 12.71 6.12 -11.07
C ALA A 47 12.44 4.82 -10.30
N PHE A 48 13.32 3.83 -10.45
CA PHE A 48 13.20 2.54 -9.80
C PHE A 48 14.56 1.83 -9.77
N SER A 49 14.86 1.10 -8.68
CA SER A 49 16.07 0.28 -8.64
C SER A 49 15.88 -0.96 -7.78
N PHE A 50 16.63 -2.01 -8.09
CA PHE A 50 16.59 -3.26 -7.35
C PHE A 50 17.93 -4.01 -7.45
N LEU A 51 18.21 -4.81 -6.43
CA LEU A 51 19.37 -5.69 -6.39
C LEU A 51 18.93 -7.13 -6.67
N LEU A 52 19.51 -7.75 -7.69
CA LEU A 52 19.38 -9.17 -7.96
C LEU A 52 20.64 -9.90 -7.45
N ASN A 53 20.47 -10.87 -6.56
CA ASN A 53 21.56 -11.60 -5.90
C ASN A 53 21.16 -13.05 -5.56
N SER A 54 22.03 -13.78 -4.87
CA SER A 54 21.86 -15.20 -4.50
C SER A 54 20.61 -15.55 -3.69
N HIS A 55 19.89 -14.58 -3.12
CA HIS A 55 18.60 -14.83 -2.46
C HIS A 55 17.43 -14.94 -3.45
N HIS A 56 17.67 -14.72 -4.74
CA HIS A 56 16.68 -14.77 -5.79
C HIS A 56 16.89 -16.00 -6.67
N GLN A 57 15.86 -16.85 -6.82
CA GLN A 57 15.96 -18.07 -7.62
C GLN A 57 16.43 -17.81 -9.06
N LEU A 58 15.92 -16.74 -9.69
CA LEU A 58 16.33 -16.33 -11.04
C LEU A 58 17.83 -16.04 -11.16
N PHE A 59 18.47 -15.54 -10.10
CA PHE A 59 19.91 -15.29 -10.08
C PHE A 59 20.69 -16.59 -9.91
N VAL A 60 20.22 -17.47 -9.01
CA VAL A 60 20.80 -18.79 -8.79
C VAL A 60 20.77 -19.61 -10.08
N ASP A 61 19.62 -19.62 -10.77
CA ASP A 61 19.41 -20.36 -12.02
C ASP A 61 20.27 -19.82 -13.18
N ALA A 62 20.62 -18.54 -13.16
CA ALA A 62 21.42 -17.91 -14.21
C ALA A 62 22.89 -18.40 -14.21
N ASP A 63 23.36 -18.96 -13.10
CA ASP A 63 24.72 -19.50 -12.91
C ASP A 63 25.78 -18.54 -13.49
N LEU A 64 25.90 -17.39 -12.84
CA LEU A 64 26.71 -16.25 -13.29
C LEU A 64 28.19 -16.42 -12.95
N ILE A 65 28.75 -17.52 -13.49
CA ILE A 65 30.16 -17.89 -13.38
C ILE A 65 30.74 -18.05 -14.80
N ALA A 66 31.85 -17.36 -15.07
CA ALA A 66 32.60 -17.51 -16.31
C ALA A 66 33.39 -18.82 -16.32
N LYS A 67 33.36 -19.51 -17.46
CA LYS A 67 34.20 -20.71 -17.70
C LYS A 67 35.55 -20.27 -18.28
N GLY A 68 36.42 -19.76 -17.42
CA GLY A 68 37.78 -19.30 -17.76
C GLY A 68 37.93 -17.78 -17.84
N THR A 69 39.13 -17.31 -18.20
CA THR A 69 39.53 -15.88 -18.22
C THR A 69 39.45 -15.22 -19.61
N SER A 70 38.96 -15.92 -20.63
CA SER A 70 38.94 -15.35 -21.99
C SER A 70 37.92 -14.22 -22.12
N GLU A 71 38.19 -13.27 -23.00
CA GLU A 71 37.27 -12.19 -23.32
C GLU A 71 35.90 -12.73 -23.80
N ALA A 72 35.91 -13.82 -24.57
CA ALA A 72 34.70 -14.52 -24.97
C ALA A 72 33.92 -15.12 -23.78
N ALA A 73 34.60 -15.70 -22.79
CA ALA A 73 33.96 -16.21 -21.58
C ALA A 73 33.35 -15.07 -20.75
N ARG A 74 34.05 -13.93 -20.66
CA ARG A 74 33.58 -12.73 -19.99
C ARG A 74 32.36 -12.12 -20.71
N ALA A 75 32.40 -11.97 -22.02
CA ALA A 75 31.27 -11.48 -22.81
C ALA A 75 30.02 -12.37 -22.63
N LYS A 76 30.21 -13.70 -22.58
CA LYS A 76 29.13 -14.66 -22.32
C LYS A 76 28.56 -14.52 -20.91
N LEU A 77 29.41 -14.30 -19.90
CA LEU A 77 28.98 -14.01 -18.54
C LEU A 77 28.17 -12.71 -18.48
N MET A 78 28.64 -11.64 -19.14
CA MET A 78 27.93 -10.36 -19.17
C MET A 78 26.57 -10.51 -19.84
N ALA A 79 26.49 -11.22 -20.97
CA ALA A 79 25.24 -11.45 -21.68
C ALA A 79 24.22 -12.21 -20.83
N LYS A 80 24.65 -13.26 -20.11
CA LYS A 80 23.79 -13.99 -19.15
C LYS A 80 23.30 -13.08 -18.02
N ALA A 81 24.20 -12.26 -17.46
CA ALA A 81 23.85 -11.33 -16.38
C ALA A 81 22.84 -10.29 -16.84
N THR A 82 23.04 -9.71 -18.03
CA THR A 82 22.09 -8.79 -18.66
C THR A 82 20.73 -9.47 -18.85
N GLN A 83 20.71 -10.71 -19.36
CA GLN A 83 19.46 -11.45 -19.55
C GLN A 83 18.73 -11.71 -18.23
N ALA A 84 19.46 -12.05 -17.16
CA ALA A 84 18.90 -12.23 -15.83
C ALA A 84 18.30 -10.92 -15.30
N GLY A 85 19.05 -9.81 -15.41
CA GLY A 85 18.60 -8.48 -14.99
C GLY A 85 17.34 -8.00 -15.73
N VAL A 86 17.30 -8.16 -17.07
CA VAL A 86 16.11 -7.81 -17.88
C VAL A 86 14.92 -8.70 -17.53
N THR A 87 15.14 -10.01 -17.37
CA THR A 87 14.07 -10.95 -16.99
C THR A 87 13.49 -10.59 -15.63
N ALA A 88 14.34 -10.25 -14.66
CA ALA A 88 13.90 -9.81 -13.33
C ALA A 88 13.05 -8.54 -13.41
N LEU A 89 13.49 -7.54 -14.19
CA LEU A 89 12.73 -6.31 -14.39
C LEU A 89 11.37 -6.58 -15.06
N LYS A 90 11.33 -7.44 -16.08
CA LYS A 90 10.07 -7.84 -16.74
C LYS A 90 9.10 -8.47 -15.75
N GLN A 91 9.57 -9.39 -14.90
CA GLN A 91 8.73 -10.01 -13.87
C GLN A 91 8.20 -8.99 -12.86
N GLN A 92 9.00 -7.99 -12.47
CA GLN A 92 8.56 -6.91 -11.58
C GLN A 92 7.50 -6.02 -12.25
N ILE A 93 7.68 -5.67 -13.52
CA ILE A 93 6.70 -4.91 -14.30
C ILE A 93 5.40 -5.71 -14.47
N GLU A 94 5.49 -7.00 -14.79
CA GLU A 94 4.33 -7.87 -14.94
C GLU A 94 3.57 -8.03 -13.63
N ARG A 95 4.27 -8.21 -12.50
CA ARG A 95 3.65 -8.23 -11.17
C ARG A 95 2.94 -6.91 -10.87
N ALA A 96 3.59 -5.78 -11.12
CA ALA A 96 3.00 -4.46 -10.90
C ALA A 96 1.78 -4.22 -11.80
N ARG A 97 1.86 -4.62 -13.08
CA ARG A 97 0.73 -4.56 -14.02
C ARG A 97 -0.41 -5.48 -13.61
N LYS A 98 -0.10 -6.68 -13.10
CA LYS A 98 -1.12 -7.60 -12.57
C LYS A 98 -1.77 -7.05 -11.32
N VAL A 99 -1.01 -6.48 -10.38
CA VAL A 99 -1.58 -5.80 -9.20
C VAL A 99 -2.46 -4.63 -9.63
N GLN A 100 -2.03 -3.85 -10.63
CA GLN A 100 -2.83 -2.76 -11.18
C GLN A 100 -4.06 -3.26 -11.92
N SER A 101 -3.96 -4.33 -12.71
CA SER A 101 -5.10 -4.93 -13.42
C SER A 101 -6.07 -5.57 -12.46
N ASP A 102 -5.59 -6.30 -11.46
CA ASP A 102 -6.41 -6.92 -10.42
C ASP A 102 -7.09 -5.82 -9.58
N ALA A 103 -6.38 -4.73 -9.25
CA ALA A 103 -6.97 -3.56 -8.61
C ALA A 103 -7.96 -2.79 -9.50
N MET A 104 -7.76 -2.79 -10.83
CA MET A 104 -8.64 -2.15 -11.81
C MET A 104 -9.87 -3.02 -12.08
N GLN A 105 -9.71 -4.33 -12.22
CA GLN A 105 -10.76 -5.32 -12.47
C GLN A 105 -11.62 -5.53 -11.21
N SER A 106 -11.02 -5.43 -10.02
CA SER A 106 -11.72 -5.31 -8.74
C SER A 106 -12.42 -3.95 -8.57
N ARG A 107 -11.96 -2.89 -9.24
CA ARG A 107 -12.68 -1.60 -9.37
C ARG A 107 -13.84 -1.61 -10.38
N TYR A 108 -13.82 -2.52 -11.36
CA TYR A 108 -14.77 -2.53 -12.48
C TYR A 108 -15.84 -3.63 -12.39
N MET A 109 -15.73 -4.61 -11.48
CA MET A 109 -16.63 -5.77 -11.44
C MET A 109 -17.64 -5.83 -10.29
N GLU A 110 -17.61 -4.97 -9.26
CA GLU A 110 -18.63 -5.06 -8.20
C GLU A 110 -19.00 -3.70 -7.58
N LYS A 111 -20.29 -3.37 -7.68
CA LYS A 111 -21.03 -2.51 -6.75
C LYS A 111 -21.26 -3.24 -5.41
N GLU A 112 -20.32 -4.06 -4.97
CA GLU A 112 -20.38 -4.73 -3.68
C GLU A 112 -19.33 -4.13 -2.76
N GLN A 113 -19.74 -3.84 -1.53
CA GLN A 113 -18.85 -3.29 -0.52
C GLN A 113 -17.71 -4.30 -0.26
N PRO A 114 -16.44 -3.87 -0.18
CA PRO A 114 -15.26 -4.75 0.02
C PRO A 114 -15.31 -5.65 1.27
N CYS A 115 -16.28 -5.39 2.14
CA CYS A 115 -16.52 -6.02 3.40
C CYS A 115 -18.00 -6.41 3.43
N THR A 116 -18.32 -7.68 3.67
CA THR A 116 -19.69 -8.15 3.93
C THR A 116 -19.71 -8.80 5.30
N GLY A 117 -20.22 -8.07 6.30
CA GLY A 117 -20.37 -8.53 7.67
C GLY A 117 -21.83 -8.88 7.95
N THR A 118 -22.07 -10.00 8.62
CA THR A 118 -23.39 -10.33 9.13
C THR A 118 -23.68 -9.58 10.43
N GLN A 119 -24.94 -9.17 10.62
CA GLN A 119 -25.42 -8.70 11.92
C GLN A 119 -25.26 -9.82 12.96
N ASN A 120 -24.93 -9.47 14.22
CA ASN A 120 -24.74 -10.37 15.38
C ASN A 120 -23.36 -11.05 15.54
N VAL A 121 -22.29 -10.50 14.98
CA VAL A 121 -20.90 -10.90 15.30
C VAL A 121 -20.34 -10.00 16.40
N GLU A 122 -19.84 -10.61 17.48
CA GLU A 122 -19.07 -9.90 18.50
C GLU A 122 -17.63 -9.70 18.02
N TYR A 123 -17.17 -8.45 17.97
CA TYR A 123 -15.82 -8.11 17.52
C TYR A 123 -14.90 -7.85 18.72
N PRO A 124 -13.61 -8.22 18.64
CA PRO A 124 -12.65 -7.85 19.66
C PRO A 124 -12.53 -6.32 19.75
N ILE A 125 -12.18 -5.81 20.94
CA ILE A 125 -12.17 -4.36 21.24
C ILE A 125 -11.37 -3.55 20.20
N ASN A 126 -10.24 -4.07 19.71
CA ASN A 126 -9.40 -3.41 18.70
C ASN A 126 -9.98 -3.41 17.28
N GLU A 127 -11.12 -4.08 17.08
CA GLU A 127 -11.90 -4.12 15.84
C GLU A 127 -13.25 -3.41 15.96
N LEU A 128 -13.47 -2.71 17.07
CA LEU A 128 -14.55 -1.74 17.23
C LEU A 128 -14.00 -0.35 16.93
N PRO A 129 -14.75 0.53 16.23
CA PRO A 129 -14.41 1.92 16.09
C PRO A 129 -14.08 2.58 17.43
N MET A 130 -13.01 3.37 17.48
CA MET A 130 -12.50 4.03 18.68
C MET A 130 -12.32 3.08 19.87
N PHE A 131 -11.94 1.83 19.60
CA PHE A 131 -11.85 0.76 20.60
C PHE A 131 -13.16 0.52 21.39
N GLY A 132 -14.30 0.79 20.77
CA GLY A 132 -15.62 0.68 21.37
C GLY A 132 -15.87 1.66 22.54
N ASN A 133 -15.09 2.74 22.62
CA ASN A 133 -15.10 3.68 23.76
C ASN A 133 -14.93 3.01 25.13
N GLN A 134 -14.31 1.82 25.16
CA GLN A 134 -14.15 1.06 26.40
C GLN A 134 -12.97 1.60 27.21
N LYS A 135 -13.06 1.46 28.55
CA LYS A 135 -11.97 1.83 29.45
C LYS A 135 -10.76 0.92 29.18
N LYS A 136 -9.67 1.53 28.72
CA LYS A 136 -8.41 0.82 28.47
C LYS A 136 -7.73 0.40 29.77
N THR A 137 -7.08 -0.76 29.74
CA THR A 137 -6.19 -1.26 30.79
C THR A 137 -4.88 -0.48 30.83
N ALA A 138 -4.16 -0.54 31.96
CA ALA A 138 -2.84 0.09 32.08
C ALA A 138 -1.82 -0.43 31.03
N HIS A 139 -1.95 -1.68 30.59
CA HIS A 139 -1.13 -2.24 29.53
C HIS A 139 -1.46 -1.60 28.17
N GLN A 140 -2.74 -1.46 27.84
CA GLN A 140 -3.17 -0.82 26.59
C GLN A 140 -2.78 0.65 26.53
N LEU A 141 -2.90 1.40 27.64
CA LEU A 141 -2.47 2.80 27.71
C LEU A 141 -0.96 2.95 27.46
N ARG A 142 -0.14 2.06 28.03
CA ARG A 142 1.31 2.03 27.75
C ARG A 142 1.60 1.74 26.27
N ALA A 143 0.89 0.78 25.68
CA ALA A 143 1.04 0.47 24.27
C ALA A 143 0.64 1.64 23.36
N ASP A 144 -0.42 2.38 23.72
CA ASP A 144 -0.84 3.59 23.03
C ASP A 144 0.25 4.68 23.07
N GLU A 145 0.84 4.91 24.24
CA GLU A 145 1.93 5.87 24.42
C GLU A 145 3.17 5.51 23.60
N GLU A 146 3.55 4.22 23.58
CA GLU A 146 4.66 3.71 22.77
C GLU A 146 4.39 3.89 21.27
N TYR A 147 3.17 3.60 20.83
CA TYR A 147 2.78 3.80 19.44
C TYR A 147 2.84 5.28 19.03
N ILE A 148 2.33 6.18 19.88
CA ILE A 148 2.39 7.62 19.64
C ILE A 148 3.85 8.09 19.52
N LYS A 149 4.74 7.66 20.44
CA LYS A 149 6.17 7.98 20.37
C LYS A 149 6.81 7.47 19.07
N TYR A 150 6.49 6.24 18.66
CA TYR A 150 7.01 5.66 17.42
C TYR A 150 6.56 6.44 16.18
N MET A 151 5.30 6.90 16.15
CA MET A 151 4.75 7.62 15.01
C MET A 151 5.26 9.07 14.93
N THR A 152 5.56 9.68 16.09
CA THR A 152 6.05 11.07 16.21
C THR A 152 7.56 11.22 16.28
N ARG A 153 8.33 10.10 16.22
CA ARG A 153 9.80 10.16 16.17
C ARG A 153 10.29 11.02 15.01
N ASP A 154 11.50 11.54 15.17
CA ASP A 154 12.19 12.36 14.18
C ASP A 154 11.43 13.66 13.83
N GLY A 155 10.59 14.15 14.75
CA GLY A 155 9.85 15.41 14.60
C GLY A 155 8.59 15.32 13.76
N ARG A 156 8.10 14.11 13.43
CA ARG A 156 6.83 13.93 12.72
C ARG A 156 5.64 14.34 13.60
N SER A 157 4.70 15.08 13.02
CA SER A 157 3.50 15.51 13.72
C SER A 157 2.52 14.34 13.92
N ARG A 158 1.63 14.45 14.91
CA ARG A 158 0.61 13.43 15.18
C ARG A 158 -0.37 13.33 14.02
N GLU A 159 -0.71 14.46 13.41
CA GLU A 159 -1.61 14.59 12.27
C GLU A 159 -1.04 13.85 11.05
N ALA A 160 0.25 14.04 10.74
CA ALA A 160 0.93 13.31 9.66
C ALA A 160 0.99 11.80 9.92
N GLY A 161 1.21 11.41 11.19
CA GLY A 161 1.15 10.01 11.61
C GLY A 161 -0.25 9.41 11.44
N ALA A 162 -1.29 10.15 11.82
CA ALA A 162 -2.69 9.76 11.71
C ALA A 162 -3.09 9.55 10.25
N GLU A 163 -2.72 10.51 9.39
CA GLU A 163 -2.95 10.44 7.94
C GLU A 163 -2.29 9.20 7.32
N SER A 164 -1.06 8.89 7.73
CA SER A 164 -0.35 7.69 7.28
C SER A 164 -1.05 6.41 7.74
N ALA A 165 -1.48 6.34 9.01
CA ALA A 165 -2.22 5.21 9.53
C ALA A 165 -3.58 5.03 8.85
N ALA A 166 -4.32 6.11 8.60
CA ALA A 166 -5.61 6.08 7.93
C ALA A 166 -5.47 5.57 6.48
N LYS A 167 -4.45 6.01 5.74
CA LYS A 167 -4.14 5.49 4.40
C LYS A 167 -3.86 3.98 4.40
N LEU A 168 -3.14 3.47 5.39
CA LEU A 168 -2.95 2.03 5.56
C LEU A 168 -4.26 1.29 5.87
N GLY A 169 -5.17 1.93 6.60
CA GLY A 169 -6.52 1.43 6.84
C GLY A 169 -7.31 1.30 5.56
N TRP A 170 -7.36 2.36 4.74
CA TRP A 170 -8.02 2.34 3.44
C TRP A 170 -7.41 1.31 2.48
N ASN A 171 -6.09 1.19 2.43
CA ASN A 171 -5.43 0.15 1.63
C ASN A 171 -5.86 -1.26 2.06
N SER A 172 -6.02 -1.49 3.37
CA SER A 172 -6.47 -2.79 3.90
C SER A 172 -7.96 -3.01 3.61
N TYR A 173 -8.79 -1.96 3.71
CA TYR A 173 -10.22 -1.99 3.39
C TYR A 173 -10.46 -2.38 1.93
N TYR A 174 -9.79 -1.70 0.99
CA TYR A 174 -9.90 -2.03 -0.44
C TYR A 174 -9.26 -3.38 -0.81
N ALA A 175 -8.41 -3.95 0.06
CA ALA A 175 -7.91 -5.31 -0.08
C ALA A 175 -8.83 -6.38 0.55
N GLY A 176 -9.98 -5.98 1.12
CA GLY A 176 -10.93 -6.88 1.79
C GLY A 176 -10.53 -7.29 3.21
N ASP A 177 -9.41 -6.79 3.76
CA ASP A 177 -8.97 -7.08 5.13
C ASP A 177 -9.55 -6.05 6.11
N CYS A 178 -10.85 -6.18 6.35
CA CYS A 178 -11.63 -5.26 7.18
C CYS A 178 -11.16 -5.28 8.65
N SER A 179 -10.70 -6.44 9.15
CA SER A 179 -10.13 -6.60 10.49
C SER A 179 -8.86 -5.77 10.66
N LYS A 180 -7.97 -5.79 9.66
CA LYS A 180 -6.77 -4.95 9.69
C LYS A 180 -7.10 -3.48 9.43
N ALA A 181 -8.04 -3.20 8.55
CA ALA A 181 -8.47 -1.84 8.25
C ALA A 181 -8.93 -1.09 9.51
N ILE A 182 -9.86 -1.68 10.27
CA ILE A 182 -10.38 -1.06 11.49
C ILE A 182 -9.29 -0.83 12.55
N LYS A 183 -8.31 -1.74 12.67
CA LYS A 183 -7.15 -1.58 13.56
C LYS A 183 -6.29 -0.38 13.15
N ARG A 184 -6.13 -0.12 11.86
CA ARG A 184 -5.38 1.05 11.35
C ARG A 184 -6.17 2.35 11.50
N PHE A 185 -7.48 2.33 11.29
CA PHE A 185 -8.34 3.49 11.58
C PHE A 185 -8.33 3.84 13.07
N ASN A 186 -8.38 2.84 13.96
CA ASN A 186 -8.22 3.03 15.41
C ASN A 186 -6.87 3.65 15.79
N GLN A 187 -5.79 3.25 15.11
CA GLN A 187 -4.47 3.85 15.28
C GLN A 187 -4.40 5.30 14.77
N ALA A 188 -5.06 5.60 13.65
CA ALA A 188 -5.16 6.96 13.14
C ALA A 188 -5.93 7.85 14.13
N TRP A 189 -7.09 7.40 14.59
CA TRP A 189 -7.90 8.08 15.61
C TRP A 189 -7.14 8.30 16.93
N LEU A 190 -6.33 7.32 17.36
CA LEU A 190 -5.49 7.47 18.56
C LEU A 190 -4.48 8.62 18.44
N LEU A 191 -3.95 8.84 17.22
CA LEU A 191 -3.01 9.92 16.95
C LEU A 191 -3.73 11.26 16.82
N ASP A 192 -4.82 11.28 16.08
CA ASP A 192 -5.66 12.44 15.81
C ASP A 192 -7.14 12.02 15.77
N PRO A 193 -7.93 12.32 16.83
CA PRO A 193 -9.36 12.00 16.89
C PRO A 193 -10.20 12.70 15.83
N ASP A 194 -9.71 13.80 15.27
CA ASP A 194 -10.38 14.60 14.25
C ASP A 194 -9.98 14.18 12.82
N ASN A 195 -9.17 13.12 12.67
CA ASN A 195 -8.73 12.65 11.36
C ASN A 195 -9.92 12.17 10.51
N ARG A 196 -10.31 13.00 9.54
CA ARG A 196 -11.45 12.76 8.64
C ARG A 196 -11.37 11.41 7.93
N LEU A 197 -10.19 10.99 7.47
CA LEU A 197 -10.04 9.71 6.76
C LEU A 197 -10.30 8.51 7.67
N ALA A 198 -9.94 8.59 8.95
CA ALA A 198 -10.21 7.55 9.92
C ALA A 198 -11.70 7.49 10.28
N LEU A 199 -12.34 8.65 10.48
CA LEU A 199 -13.78 8.77 10.74
C LEU A 199 -14.59 8.18 9.57
N TRP A 200 -14.26 8.54 8.33
CA TRP A 200 -14.87 7.94 7.16
C TRP A 200 -14.60 6.43 7.07
N GLY A 201 -13.39 5.99 7.40
CA GLY A 201 -13.05 4.57 7.47
C GLY A 201 -13.90 3.79 8.49
N PHE A 202 -14.20 4.38 9.65
CA PHE A 202 -15.14 3.81 10.62
C PHE A 202 -16.54 3.67 10.04
N ALA A 203 -17.04 4.71 9.37
CA ALA A 203 -18.33 4.63 8.69
C ALA A 203 -18.37 3.48 7.69
N SER A 204 -17.38 3.35 6.80
CA SER A 204 -17.35 2.27 5.80
C SER A 204 -17.34 0.87 6.43
N ILE A 205 -16.63 0.69 7.56
CA ILE A 205 -16.68 -0.56 8.32
C ILE A 205 -18.07 -0.79 8.92
N CYS A 206 -18.71 0.23 9.50
CA CYS A 206 -20.06 0.11 10.04
C CYS A 206 -21.10 -0.21 8.96
N ILE A 207 -21.04 0.43 7.78
CA ILE A 207 -21.91 0.13 6.63
C ILE A 207 -21.76 -1.35 6.26
N SER A 208 -20.52 -1.82 6.11
CA SER A 208 -20.27 -3.23 5.74
C SER A 208 -20.79 -4.24 6.76
N ARG A 209 -20.96 -3.84 8.01
CA ARG A 209 -21.48 -4.66 9.11
C ARG A 209 -23.00 -4.51 9.27
N GLY A 210 -23.66 -3.74 8.40
CA GLY A 210 -25.08 -3.41 8.51
C GLY A 210 -25.42 -2.53 9.71
N GLN A 211 -24.44 -1.81 10.27
CA GLN A 211 -24.57 -0.91 11.42
C GLN A 211 -24.84 0.51 10.93
N LEU A 212 -25.97 0.71 10.23
CA LEU A 212 -26.24 1.92 9.46
C LEU A 212 -26.35 3.18 10.35
N ASP A 213 -26.97 3.09 11.53
CA ASP A 213 -27.06 4.21 12.47
C ASP A 213 -25.68 4.73 12.91
N GLU A 214 -24.78 3.82 13.29
CA GLU A 214 -23.41 4.19 13.68
C GLU A 214 -22.60 4.69 12.48
N ALA A 215 -22.81 4.12 11.29
CA ALA A 215 -22.19 4.61 10.07
C ALA A 215 -22.54 6.08 9.80
N ILE A 216 -23.82 6.45 9.92
CA ILE A 216 -24.28 7.83 9.73
C ILE A 216 -23.57 8.77 10.71
N ARG A 217 -23.49 8.42 11.99
CA ARG A 217 -22.78 9.22 13.00
C ARG A 217 -21.33 9.49 12.62
N TYR A 218 -20.62 8.47 12.11
CA TYR A 218 -19.24 8.65 11.68
C TYR A 218 -19.10 9.46 10.39
N LEU A 219 -20.06 9.36 9.47
CA LEU A 219 -20.11 10.19 8.26
C LEU A 219 -20.34 11.65 8.61
N GLU A 220 -21.27 11.95 9.52
CA GLU A 220 -21.50 13.31 10.03
C GLU A 220 -20.23 13.90 10.64
N LEU A 221 -19.58 13.15 11.54
CA LEU A 221 -18.31 13.55 12.13
C LEU A 221 -17.24 13.79 11.07
N ALA A 222 -17.13 12.93 10.04
CA ALA A 222 -16.16 13.13 8.97
C ALA A 222 -16.46 14.39 8.13
N ILE A 223 -17.74 14.67 7.86
CA ILE A 223 -18.18 15.85 7.10
C ILE A 223 -17.85 17.14 7.86
N GLU A 224 -18.02 17.16 9.18
CA GLU A 224 -17.72 18.32 10.02
C GLU A 224 -16.21 18.70 10.04
N LYS A 225 -15.32 17.74 9.76
CA LYS A 225 -13.87 17.88 10.00
C LYS A 225 -13.05 18.29 8.76
N GLY A 226 -13.68 18.61 7.64
CA GLY A 226 -12.94 19.06 6.45
C GLY A 226 -13.79 19.72 5.38
N PRO A 227 -13.16 20.19 4.28
CA PRO A 227 -13.89 20.77 3.15
C PRO A 227 -14.82 19.73 2.52
N GLU A 228 -15.89 20.20 1.89
CA GLU A 228 -16.88 19.34 1.25
C GLU A 228 -16.22 18.31 0.31
N ASP A 229 -16.57 17.03 0.50
CA ASP A 229 -16.10 15.91 -0.30
C ASP A 229 -17.32 15.22 -0.92
N PRO A 230 -17.54 15.33 -2.24
CA PRO A 230 -18.72 14.76 -2.89
C PRO A 230 -18.89 13.27 -2.65
N LYS A 231 -17.79 12.51 -2.48
CA LYS A 231 -17.87 11.07 -2.25
C LYS A 231 -18.30 10.75 -0.83
N LEU A 232 -17.80 11.51 0.15
CA LEU A 232 -18.25 11.39 1.53
C LEU A 232 -19.75 11.74 1.66
N ARG A 233 -20.19 12.75 0.91
CA ARG A 233 -21.61 13.13 0.85
C ARG A 233 -22.47 12.05 0.19
N GLU A 234 -21.99 11.44 -0.89
CA GLU A 234 -22.64 10.32 -1.56
C GLU A 234 -22.80 9.11 -0.61
N ASP A 235 -21.73 8.74 0.10
CA ASP A 235 -21.78 7.65 1.10
C ASP A 235 -22.81 7.94 2.21
N TYR A 236 -22.89 9.19 2.68
CA TYR A 236 -23.92 9.63 3.64
C TYR A 236 -25.33 9.48 3.08
N ASP A 237 -25.60 10.05 1.92
CA ASP A 237 -26.95 10.05 1.32
C ASP A 237 -27.41 8.62 0.98
N MET A 238 -26.50 7.75 0.53
CA MET A 238 -26.76 6.33 0.27
C MET A 238 -27.06 5.56 1.56
N THR A 239 -26.26 5.76 2.61
CA THR A 239 -26.45 5.09 3.91
C THR A 239 -27.78 5.52 4.55
N MET A 240 -28.13 6.81 4.49
CA MET A 240 -29.41 7.33 4.96
C MET A 240 -30.59 6.67 4.22
N LYS A 241 -30.51 6.58 2.89
CA LYS A 241 -31.54 5.94 2.07
C LYS A 241 -31.74 4.47 2.44
N GLU A 242 -30.65 3.74 2.69
CA GLU A 242 -30.69 2.34 3.11
C GLU A 242 -31.31 2.18 4.51
N LEU A 243 -30.93 3.04 5.46
CA LEU A 243 -31.53 3.05 6.80
C LEU A 243 -33.04 3.31 6.75
N PHE A 244 -33.49 4.26 5.93
CA PHE A 244 -34.91 4.51 5.74
C PHE A 244 -35.63 3.30 5.13
N ALA A 245 -35.07 2.68 4.09
CA ALA A 245 -35.68 1.53 3.43
C ALA A 245 -35.82 0.31 4.37
N THR A 246 -34.80 0.04 5.19
CA THR A 246 -34.81 -1.05 6.17
C THR A 246 -35.81 -0.79 7.31
N SER A 247 -35.94 0.46 7.75
CA SER A 247 -36.90 0.86 8.79
C SER A 247 -38.37 0.73 8.35
N HIS A 248 -38.68 1.00 7.07
CA HIS A 248 -40.06 0.92 6.55
C HIS A 248 -40.49 -0.50 6.18
N ASN A 249 -39.55 -1.36 5.79
CA ASN A 249 -39.84 -2.78 5.52
C ASN A 249 -40.11 -3.60 6.80
N GLN A 250 -39.91 -3.04 7.99
CA GLN A 250 -40.23 -3.67 9.28
C GLN A 250 -41.60 -3.27 9.85
N GLN A 251 -42.38 -2.41 9.17
CA GLN A 251 -43.76 -2.14 9.57
C GLN A 251 -44.67 -3.28 9.06
N PRO A 252 -45.34 -4.06 9.93
CA PRO A 252 -46.33 -5.02 9.47
C PRO A 252 -47.45 -4.27 8.78
N LEU A 253 -47.90 -4.76 7.61
CA LEU A 253 -49.18 -4.36 7.02
C LEU A 253 -50.27 -4.53 8.09
N GLN A 254 -50.79 -3.42 8.61
CA GLN A 254 -51.99 -3.36 9.43
C GLN A 254 -53.22 -3.25 8.54
#